data_AF-A0A7W0XZU9-F1
#
_entry.id   AF-A0A7W0XZU9-F1
#
_cell.length_a   1.000
_cell.length_b   1.000
_cell.length_c   1.000
_cell.angle_alpha   90.00
_cell.angle_beta   90.00
_cell.angle_gamma   90.00
#
_symmetry.space_group_name_H-M   'P 1'
#
loop_
_entity.id
_entity.type
_entity.pdbx_description
1 polymer ?
#
loop_
_entity_poly.entity_id
_entity_poly.type
_entity_poly.pdbx_seq_one_letter_code
_entity_poly.pdbx_strand_id
1 'polypeptide(L)' 'GFCTPGLLVQAHDLLARVQHPSDPEIREALAGNLCRCTGYEKILDGVRLAAERMAGDANES' A
#
# COMPACT_ATOMS: atom_id res chain seq x y z
N GLY A 1 2.71 -11.03 10.21
CA GLY A 1 1.41 -11.03 10.90
C GLY A 1 0.37 -11.72 10.04
N PHE A 2 -0.73 -12.19 10.63
CA PHE A 2 -1.76 -12.95 9.92
C PHE A 2 -2.36 -12.19 8.72
N CYS A 3 -2.61 -10.88 8.87
CA CYS A 3 -3.15 -10.04 7.80
C CYS A 3 -2.10 -9.58 6.77
N THR A 4 -0.80 -9.77 7.04
CA THR A 4 0.28 -9.21 6.20
C THR A 4 0.24 -9.68 4.75
N PRO A 5 0.02 -10.98 4.44
CA PRO A 5 -0.01 -11.42 3.04
C PRO A 5 -1.10 -10.75 2.19
N GLY A 6 -2.32 -10.64 2.74
CA GLY A 6 -3.44 -10.00 2.02
C GLY A 6 -3.23 -8.50 1.80
N LEU A 7 -2.64 -7.81 2.79
CA LEU A 7 -2.25 -6.40 2.66
C LEU A 7 -1.20 -6.17 1.57
N LEU A 8 -0.20 -7.05 1.48
CA LEU A 8 0.85 -6.94 0.45
C LEU A 8 0.29 -7.08 -0.95
N VAL A 9 -0.59 -8.07 -1.18
CA VAL A 9 -1.20 -8.30 -2.50
C VAL A 9 -2.09 -7.12 -2.90
N GLN A 10 -2.95 -6.62 -2.01
CA GLN A 10 -3.78 -5.45 -2.32
C GLN A 10 -2.97 -4.18 -2.55
N ALA A 11 -1.93 -3.93 -1.74
CA ALA A 11 -1.06 -2.77 -1.92
C ALA A 11 -0.31 -2.84 -3.27
N HIS A 12 0.19 -4.03 -3.64
CA HIS A 12 0.84 -4.23 -4.93
C HIS A 12 -0.13 -3.99 -6.10
N ASP A 13 -1.35 -4.54 -6.05
CA ASP A 13 -2.35 -4.32 -7.10
C ASP A 13 -2.73 -2.83 -7.24
N LEU A 14 -2.89 -2.12 -6.11
CA LEU A 14 -3.12 -0.67 -6.12
C LEU A 14 -1.98 0.07 -6.83
N LEU A 15 -0.74 -0.16 -6.42
CA LEU A 15 0.42 0.57 -6.94
C LEU A 15 0.75 0.26 -8.40
N ALA A 16 0.38 -0.93 -8.88
CA ALA A 16 0.47 -1.28 -10.29
C ALA A 16 -0.50 -0.46 -11.17
N ARG A 17 -1.63 0.01 -10.61
CA ARG A 17 -2.66 0.77 -11.33
C ARG A 17 -2.56 2.28 -11.11
N VAL A 18 -2.16 2.69 -9.91
CA VAL A 18 -2.09 4.09 -9.46
C VAL A 18 -0.72 4.31 -8.82
N GLN A 19 0.19 4.96 -9.55
CA GLN A 19 1.58 5.16 -9.10
C GLN A 19 1.69 6.10 -7.87
N HIS A 20 0.78 7.06 -7.75
CA HIS A 20 0.76 8.04 -6.65
C HIS A 20 -0.62 8.09 -6.00
N PRO A 21 -1.04 7.04 -5.27
CA PRO A 21 -2.35 7.00 -4.66
C PRO A 21 -2.41 7.97 -3.47
N SER A 22 -3.56 8.62 -3.30
CA SER A 22 -3.89 9.41 -2.12
C SER A 22 -4.21 8.51 -0.92
N ASP A 23 -4.13 9.06 0.29
CA ASP A 23 -4.49 8.36 1.52
C ASP A 23 -5.90 7.71 1.50
N PRO A 24 -6.96 8.38 1.01
CA PRO A 24 -8.28 7.76 0.86
C PRO A 24 -8.26 6.55 -0.07
N GLU A 25 -7.53 6.62 -1.19
CA GLU A 25 -7.42 5.51 -2.15
C GLU A 25 -6.68 4.32 -1.55
N ILE A 26 -5.60 4.55 -0.79
CA ILE A 26 -4.89 3.49 -0.08
C ILE A 26 -5.82 2.83 0.95
N ARG A 27 -6.56 3.63 1.72
CA ARG A 27 -7.49 3.11 2.74
C ARG A 27 -8.60 2.27 2.13
N GLU A 28 -9.19 2.74 1.04
CA GLU A 28 -10.24 2.01 0.32
C GLU A 28 -9.71 0.70 -0.25
N ALA A 29 -8.55 0.73 -0.91
CA ALA A 29 -7.92 -0.48 -1.43
C ALA A 29 -7.62 -1.51 -0.32
N LEU A 30 -7.28 -1.07 0.90
CA LEU A 30 -6.96 -1.97 2.00
C LEU A 30 -8.17 -2.37 2.86
N ALA A 31 -9.36 -1.79 2.64
CA ALA A 31 -10.53 -1.98 3.49
C ALA A 31 -10.98 -3.45 3.62
N GLY A 32 -10.71 -4.28 2.60
CA GLY A 32 -10.97 -5.73 2.63
C GLY A 32 -10.02 -6.55 3.51
N ASN A 33 -8.94 -5.96 4.04
CA ASN A 33 -7.92 -6.66 4.82
C ASN A 33 -7.93 -6.22 6.28
N LEU A 34 -8.59 -7.00 7.13
CA LEU A 34 -8.69 -6.70 8.56
C LEU A 34 -7.36 -6.88 9.29
N CYS A 35 -6.88 -5.81 9.93
CA CYS A 35 -5.72 -5.83 10.80
C CYS A 35 -6.12 -5.53 12.25
N ARG A 36 -5.72 -6.39 13.19
CA ARG A 36 -5.99 -6.18 14.64
C ARG A 36 -4.75 -5.73 15.44
N CYS A 37 -3.55 -5.85 14.87
CA CYS A 37 -2.32 -5.62 15.63
C CYS A 37 -1.85 -4.16 15.57
N THR A 38 -1.90 -3.51 14.40
CA THR A 38 -1.18 -2.24 14.16
C THR A 38 -2.07 -1.00 14.10
N GLY A 39 -3.40 -1.16 14.03
CA GLY A 39 -4.31 -0.02 13.83
C GLY A 39 -4.14 0.69 12.47
N TYR A 40 -3.56 0.03 11.47
CA TYR A 40 -3.35 0.49 10.09
C TYR A 40 -2.30 1.58 9.84
N GLU A 41 -1.95 2.43 10.81
CA GLU A 41 -1.09 3.58 10.54
C GLU A 41 0.27 3.19 9.90
N LYS A 42 0.94 2.17 10.48
CA LYS A 42 2.20 1.65 9.92
C LYS A 42 2.08 0.92 8.60
N ILE A 43 0.89 0.46 8.26
CA ILE A 43 0.63 -0.14 6.94
C ILE A 43 0.54 0.99 5.89
N LEU A 44 -0.17 2.07 6.21
CA LEU A 44 -0.28 3.24 5.33
C LEU A 44 1.08 3.88 5.07
N ASP A 45 1.88 4.08 6.12
CA ASP A 45 3.27 4.54 6.00
C ASP A 45 4.07 3.68 5.01
N GLY A 46 3.93 2.35 5.10
CA GLY A 46 4.62 1.40 4.22
C GLY A 46 4.17 1.49 2.76
N VAL A 47 2.88 1.67 2.50
CA VAL A 47 2.37 1.82 1.13
C VAL A 47 2.82 3.14 0.51
N ARG A 48 2.79 4.25 1.26
CA ARG A 48 3.32 5.55 0.77
C ARG A 48 4.79 5.45 0.39
N LEU A 49 5.60 4.85 1.28
CA LEU A 49 7.02 4.64 1.01
C LEU A 49 7.26 3.75 -0.23
N ALA A 50 6.44 2.72 -0.42
CA ALA A 50 6.53 1.88 -1.61
C ALA A 50 6.18 2.65 -2.89
N ALA A 51 5.12 3.48 -2.87
CA ALA A 51 4.73 4.33 -3.98
C ALA A 51 5.86 5.29 -4.40
N GLU A 52 6.48 5.96 -3.42
CA GLU A 52 7.62 6.86 -3.65
C GLU A 52 8.80 6.15 -4.32
N ARG A 53 9.15 4.94 -3.84
CA ARG A 53 10.27 4.16 -4.40
C ARG A 53 9.98 3.66 -5.81
N MET A 54 8.79 3.12 -6.04
CA MET A 54 8.41 2.60 -7.36
C MET A 54 8.31 3.70 -8.42
N ALA A 55 7.94 4.92 -8.03
CA ALA A 55 7.97 6.08 -8.92
C ALA A 55 9.39 6.55 -9.25
N GLY A 56 10.33 6.46 -8.28
CA GLY A 56 11.75 6.71 -8.52
C GLY A 56 12.35 5.72 -9.52
N ASP A 57 12.15 4.42 -9.28
CA ASP A 57 12.65 3.35 -10.15
C ASP A 57 12.16 3.47 -11.61
N ALA A 58 10.94 3.99 -11.82
CA ALA A 58 10.36 4.24 -13.15
C ALA A 58 11.01 5.41 -13.91
N ASN A 59 11.66 6.34 -13.22
CA ASN A 59 12.34 7.50 -13.81
C ASN A 59 13.83 7.23 -14.11
N GLU A 60 14.35 6.09 -13.65
CA GLU A 60 15.74 5.66 -13.82
C GLU A 60 15.90 4.51 -14.83
N SER A 61 14.80 4.08 -15.47
CA SER A 61 14.74 3.00 -16.48
C SER A 61 14.55 3.50 -17.90
#